data_AF-A0A9P5M5N5-F1
#
_entry.id   AF-A0A9P5M5N5-F1
#
_cell.length_a   1.000
_cell.length_b   1.000
_cell.length_c   1.000
_cell.angle_alpha   90.00
_cell.angle_beta   90.00
_cell.angle_gamma   90.00
#
_symmetry.space_group_name_H-M   'P 1'
#
loop_
_entity.id
_entity.type
_entity.pdbx_description
1 polymer ?
#
loop_
_entity_poly.entity_id
_entity_poly.type
_entity_poly.pdbx_seq_one_letter_code
_entity_poly.pdbx_strand_id
1 'polypeptide(L)'
;MSEPPKSSTSFSDLPIELRLVIWSLAISPRAEVVRYNYTKKSCVSKDVPALLLVSREARAEALHKYEISLGTRTKVNSTIYFNYELDTVVFDWESFRDSYPSRHMHY
;
A
#
# COMPACT_ATOMS: atom_id res chain seq x y z
N MET A 1 12.58 -44.22 -22.66
CA MET A 1 12.70 -43.77 -21.26
C MET A 1 11.80 -42.55 -21.10
N SER A 2 10.71 -42.67 -20.34
CA SER A 2 9.77 -41.58 -20.05
C SER A 2 10.24 -40.80 -18.82
N GLU A 3 10.28 -39.46 -18.89
CA GLU A 3 10.60 -38.61 -17.73
C GLU A 3 9.63 -38.85 -16.57
N PRO A 4 10.10 -38.81 -15.30
CA PRO A 4 9.21 -38.88 -14.14
C PRO A 4 8.28 -37.65 -14.11
N PRO A 5 7.03 -37.81 -13.65
CA PRO A 5 6.08 -36.71 -13.59
C PRO A 5 6.62 -35.60 -12.66
N LYS A 6 6.78 -34.39 -13.20
CA LYS A 6 7.09 -33.20 -12.39
C LYS A 6 5.91 -32.91 -11.47
N SER A 7 6.07 -33.17 -10.18
CA SER A 7 5.10 -32.73 -9.18
C SER A 7 5.23 -31.22 -9.00
N SER A 8 4.28 -30.47 -9.54
CA SER A 8 4.11 -29.07 -9.22
C SER A 8 3.37 -28.97 -7.89
N THR A 9 4.10 -28.71 -6.80
CA THR A 9 3.49 -28.38 -5.50
C THR A 9 2.89 -26.98 -5.58
N SER A 10 1.60 -26.84 -5.27
CA SER A 10 0.92 -25.55 -5.22
C SER A 10 1.21 -24.85 -3.90
N PHE A 11 1.15 -23.51 -3.89
CA PHE A 11 1.23 -22.75 -2.63
C PHE A 11 0.16 -23.21 -1.64
N SER A 12 -1.05 -23.49 -2.12
CA SER A 12 -2.17 -23.92 -1.28
C SER A 12 -1.96 -25.29 -0.61
N ASP A 13 -1.03 -26.11 -1.13
CA ASP A 13 -0.72 -27.43 -0.56
C ASP A 13 0.25 -27.32 0.63
N LEU A 14 0.81 -26.14 0.88
CA LEU A 14 1.70 -25.90 2.01
C LEU A 14 0.90 -25.91 3.34
N PRO A 15 1.47 -26.48 4.42
CA PRO A 15 0.96 -26.30 5.77
C PRO A 15 0.71 -24.82 6.07
N ILE A 16 -0.36 -24.53 6.82
CA ILE A 16 -0.78 -23.16 7.11
C ILE A 16 0.35 -22.33 7.73
N GLU A 17 1.14 -22.90 8.65
CA GLU A 17 2.26 -22.22 9.30
C GLU A 17 3.27 -21.67 8.28
N LEU A 18 3.61 -22.46 7.26
CA LEU A 18 4.54 -22.02 6.21
C LEU A 18 3.93 -20.93 5.34
N ARG A 19 2.63 -21.03 5.02
CA ARG A 19 1.93 -20.00 4.24
C ARG A 19 1.90 -18.66 4.97
N LEU A 20 1.60 -18.68 6.27
CA LEU A 20 1.60 -17.47 7.11
C LEU A 20 3.00 -16.85 7.21
N VAL A 21 4.04 -17.67 7.39
CA VAL A 21 5.44 -17.20 7.37
C VAL A 21 5.79 -16.55 6.03
N ILE A 22 5.42 -17.19 4.91
CA ILE A 22 5.66 -16.63 3.57
C ILE A 22 4.93 -15.29 3.41
N TRP A 23 3.67 -15.17 3.84
CA TRP A 23 2.95 -13.89 3.77
C TRP A 23 3.56 -12.81 4.64
N SER A 24 3.98 -13.13 5.87
CA SER A 24 4.66 -12.19 6.76
C SER A 24 5.98 -11.69 6.16
N LEU A 25 6.74 -12.58 5.53
CA LEU A 25 8.02 -12.25 4.86
C LEU A 25 7.83 -11.53 3.51
N ALA A 26 6.69 -11.70 2.85
CA ALA A 26 6.38 -11.01 1.59
C ALA A 26 6.08 -9.51 1.78
N ILE A 27 5.84 -9.07 3.02
CA ILE A 27 5.70 -7.65 3.34
C ILE A 27 7.08 -7.00 3.21
N SER A 28 7.22 -6.08 2.26
CA SER A 28 8.48 -5.42 1.93
C SER A 28 8.39 -3.89 2.06
N PRO A 29 9.51 -3.20 2.35
CA PRO A 29 9.57 -1.74 2.32
C PRO A 29 9.16 -1.17 0.96
N ARG A 30 8.46 -0.04 0.98
CA ARG A 30 8.05 0.69 -0.23
C ARG A 30 7.96 2.19 0.00
N ALA A 31 7.99 2.95 -1.09
CA ALA A 31 7.76 4.39 -1.09
C ALA A 31 6.28 4.68 -1.43
N GLU A 32 5.54 5.19 -0.46
CA GLU A 32 4.13 5.53 -0.60
C GLU A 32 4.00 6.99 -1.07
N VAL A 33 3.68 7.19 -2.36
CA VAL A 33 3.56 8.54 -2.95
C VAL A 33 2.19 9.12 -2.65
N VAL A 34 2.17 10.11 -1.77
CA VAL A 34 0.95 10.77 -1.31
C VAL A 34 0.74 12.06 -2.08
N ARG A 35 -0.45 12.19 -2.68
CA ARG A 35 -0.90 13.41 -3.35
C ARG A 35 -2.04 14.05 -2.59
N TYR A 36 -2.10 15.38 -2.57
CA TYR A 36 -3.29 16.07 -2.06
C TYR A 36 -4.32 16.26 -3.18
N ASN A 37 -5.56 15.86 -2.92
CA ASN A 37 -6.68 16.12 -3.80
C ASN A 37 -7.52 17.27 -3.23
N TYR A 38 -7.44 18.45 -3.84
CA TYR A 38 -8.15 19.65 -3.37
C TYR A 38 -9.67 19.57 -3.48
N THR A 39 -10.18 18.94 -4.54
CA THR A 39 -11.62 18.75 -4.72
C THR A 39 -12.21 17.89 -3.59
N LYS A 40 -11.50 16.83 -3.21
CA LYS A 40 -11.91 15.91 -2.14
C LYS A 40 -11.45 16.36 -0.76
N LYS A 41 -10.54 17.34 -0.69
CA LYS A 41 -9.84 17.81 0.52
C LYS A 41 -9.23 16.65 1.30
N SER A 42 -8.53 15.76 0.60
CA SER A 42 -7.96 14.53 1.18
C SER A 42 -6.64 14.15 0.52
N CYS A 43 -5.75 13.53 1.28
CA CYS A 43 -4.63 12.79 0.72
C CYS A 43 -5.14 11.57 -0.03
N VAL A 44 -4.53 11.26 -1.16
CA VAL A 44 -4.82 10.09 -1.98
C VAL A 44 -3.52 9.46 -2.44
N SER A 45 -3.54 8.14 -2.59
CA SER A 45 -2.50 7.40 -3.28
C SER A 45 -3.15 6.37 -4.20
N LYS A 46 -2.38 5.97 -5.23
CA LYS A 46 -2.74 4.86 -6.13
C LYS A 46 -2.07 3.55 -5.72
N ASP A 47 -1.07 3.59 -4.83
CA ASP A 47 -0.32 2.40 -4.46
C ASP A 47 -1.04 1.63 -3.36
N VAL A 48 -1.56 0.46 -3.70
CA VAL A 48 -2.19 -0.46 -2.76
C VAL A 48 -1.23 -1.63 -2.55
N PRO A 49 -0.85 -1.97 -1.30
CA PRO A 49 0.02 -3.11 -1.04
C PRO A 49 -0.46 -4.37 -1.75
N ALA A 50 0.41 -5.00 -2.54
CA ALA A 50 0.04 -6.15 -3.37
C ALA A 50 -0.64 -7.26 -2.54
N LEU A 51 -0.16 -7.52 -1.31
CA LEU A 51 -0.73 -8.52 -0.40
C LEU A 51 -2.21 -8.28 -0.06
N LEU A 52 -2.70 -7.05 -0.07
CA LEU A 52 -4.12 -6.74 0.13
C LEU A 52 -4.98 -7.15 -1.09
N LEU A 53 -4.36 -7.40 -2.25
CA LEU A 53 -5.04 -7.71 -3.51
C LEU A 53 -4.91 -9.19 -3.91
N VAL A 54 -3.84 -9.89 -3.52
CA VAL A 54 -3.53 -11.26 -3.98
C VAL A 54 -4.60 -12.28 -3.58
N SER A 55 -4.92 -12.38 -2.30
CA SER A 55 -5.85 -13.41 -1.79
C SER A 55 -6.48 -12.98 -0.47
N ARG A 56 -7.50 -13.71 -0.01
CA ARG A 56 -8.12 -13.45 1.29
C ARG A 56 -7.16 -13.68 2.45
N GLU A 57 -6.32 -14.70 2.34
CA GLU A 57 -5.32 -15.03 3.37
C GLU A 57 -4.20 -14.00 3.43
N ALA A 58 -3.61 -13.66 2.28
CA ALA A 58 -2.58 -12.63 2.20
C ALA A 58 -3.09 -11.27 2.72
N ARG A 59 -4.36 -10.94 2.43
CA ARG A 59 -5.01 -9.74 2.94
C ARG A 59 -5.16 -9.77 4.45
N ALA A 60 -5.59 -10.89 5.04
CA ALA A 60 -5.72 -11.02 6.48
C ALA A 60 -4.37 -10.79 7.17
N GLU A 61 -3.31 -11.42 6.66
CA GLU A 61 -1.95 -11.25 7.17
C GLU A 61 -1.43 -9.81 7.02
N ALA A 62 -1.65 -9.19 5.86
CA ALA A 62 -1.22 -7.81 5.64
C ALA A 62 -1.96 -6.81 6.53
N LEU A 63 -3.25 -7.01 6.80
CA LEU A 63 -4.05 -6.12 7.66
C LEU A 63 -3.62 -6.16 9.14
N HIS A 64 -2.77 -7.09 9.55
CA HIS A 64 -2.13 -7.03 10.87
C HIS A 64 -1.02 -5.97 10.96
N LYS A 65 -0.43 -5.55 9.82
CA LYS A 65 0.65 -4.56 9.77
C LYS A 65 0.27 -3.25 9.08
N TYR A 66 -0.69 -3.29 8.17
CA TYR A 66 -1.15 -2.12 7.42
C TYR A 66 -2.42 -1.55 8.04
N GLU A 67 -2.40 -0.24 8.29
CA GLU A 67 -3.54 0.51 8.79
C GLU A 67 -3.96 1.59 7.80
N ILE A 68 -5.25 1.94 7.77
CA ILE A 68 -5.71 3.10 7.01
C ILE A 68 -5.21 4.37 7.71
N SER A 69 -4.35 5.12 7.04
CA SER A 69 -3.64 6.27 7.61
C SER A 69 -3.62 7.46 6.67
N LEU A 70 -2.97 8.55 7.09
CA LEU A 70 -2.77 9.76 6.27
C LEU A 70 -4.09 10.49 5.94
N GLY A 71 -5.02 10.50 6.90
CA GLY A 71 -6.19 11.36 6.86
C GLY A 71 -5.84 12.85 6.93
N THR A 72 -6.84 13.69 6.75
CA THR A 72 -6.74 15.15 6.87
C THR A 72 -7.71 15.67 7.92
N ARG A 73 -7.51 16.91 8.38
CA ARG A 73 -8.41 17.55 9.35
C ARG A 73 -9.88 17.55 8.90
N THR A 74 -10.13 17.68 7.59
CA THR A 74 -11.48 17.74 7.01
C THR A 74 -12.01 16.38 6.55
N LYS A 75 -11.13 15.41 6.33
CA LYS A 75 -11.47 14.04 5.96
C LYS A 75 -10.57 13.06 6.69
N VAL A 76 -11.06 12.59 7.83
CA VAL A 76 -10.35 11.61 8.67
C VAL A 76 -10.28 10.25 7.98
N ASN A 77 -11.31 9.90 7.19
CA ASN A 77 -11.39 8.62 6.47
C ASN A 77 -10.55 8.65 5.19
N SER A 78 -9.27 8.30 5.32
CA SER A 78 -8.37 8.02 4.20
C SER A 78 -8.67 6.66 3.56
N THR A 79 -8.03 6.38 2.44
CA THR A 79 -8.02 5.05 1.79
C THR A 79 -6.60 4.51 1.60
N ILE A 80 -5.61 5.17 2.20
CA ILE A 80 -4.20 4.81 2.07
C ILE A 80 -3.87 3.81 3.18
N TYR A 81 -3.53 2.58 2.78
CA TYR A 81 -2.96 1.59 3.69
C TYR A 81 -1.49 1.90 3.89
N PHE A 82 -1.06 2.01 5.14
CA PHE A 82 0.29 2.41 5.50
C PHE A 82 0.85 1.50 6.59
N ASN A 83 2.10 1.09 6.44
CA ASN A 83 2.85 0.37 7.46
C ASN A 83 3.92 1.29 8.06
N TYR A 84 3.76 1.69 9.33
CA TYR A 84 4.66 2.63 10.00
C TYR A 84 6.08 2.10 10.23
N GLU A 85 6.31 0.80 10.13
CA GLU A 85 7.64 0.20 10.31
C GLU A 85 8.44 0.16 9.00
N LEU A 86 7.76 0.02 7.85
CA LEU A 86 8.40 -0.31 6.58
C LEU A 86 8.14 0.71 5.46
N ASP A 87 7.02 1.42 5.48
CA ASP A 87 6.68 2.37 4.42
C ASP A 87 7.38 3.71 4.65
N THR A 88 7.90 4.29 3.58
CA THR A 88 8.40 5.67 3.56
C THR A 88 7.41 6.54 2.81
N VAL A 89 6.87 7.58 3.47
CA VAL A 89 5.98 8.54 2.82
C VAL A 89 6.78 9.49 1.92
N VAL A 90 6.33 9.63 0.67
CA VAL A 90 6.83 10.64 -0.27
C VAL A 90 5.67 11.57 -0.63
N PHE A 91 5.76 12.83 -0.21
CA PHE A 91 4.76 13.83 -0.59
C PHE A 91 5.07 14.38 -1.98
N ASP A 92 4.10 14.29 -2.88
CA ASP A 92 4.15 14.90 -4.20
C ASP A 92 3.92 16.42 -4.05
N TRP A 93 5.01 17.17 -3.92
CA TRP A 93 4.97 18.59 -3.62
C TRP A 93 4.10 19.41 -4.59
N GLU A 94 4.06 19.05 -5.88
CA GLU A 94 3.24 19.76 -6.88
C GLU A 94 1.76 19.70 -6.50
N SER A 95 1.29 18.52 -6.11
CA SER A 95 -0.08 18.31 -5.67
C SER A 95 -0.45 19.07 -4.38
N PHE A 96 0.53 19.46 -3.57
CA PHE A 96 0.33 20.29 -2.36
C PHE A 96 0.54 21.79 -2.63
N ARG A 97 1.02 22.16 -3.82
CA ARG A 97 1.25 23.54 -4.23
C ARG A 97 0.06 24.13 -4.99
N ASP A 98 -0.68 23.33 -5.75
CA ASP A 98 -1.77 23.80 -6.64
C ASP A 98 -2.91 24.58 -5.94
N SER A 99 -2.96 24.66 -4.60
CA SER A 99 -3.84 25.59 -3.88
C SER A 99 -3.24 26.94 -3.50
N TYR A 100 -1.96 27.19 -3.71
CA TYR A 100 -1.47 28.56 -3.61
C TYR A 100 -1.96 29.29 -4.85
N PRO A 101 -2.96 30.19 -4.76
CA PRO A 101 -3.16 31.11 -5.85
C PRO A 101 -1.82 31.82 -6.00
N SER A 102 -1.23 31.73 -7.18
CA SER A 102 -0.14 32.60 -7.60
C SER A 102 -0.66 34.03 -7.50
N ARG A 103 -0.68 34.60 -6.30
CA ARG A 103 -0.84 36.03 -6.10
C ARG A 103 0.40 36.62 -6.73
N HIS A 104 0.22 37.04 -7.98
CA HIS A 104 0.98 38.03 -8.71
C HIS A 104 1.95 38.81 -7.81
N MET A 105 3.17 38.28 -7.63
CA MET A 105 4.32 39.11 -7.31
C MET A 105 4.88 39.55 -8.66
N HIS A 106 4.27 40.60 -9.20
CA HIS A 106 4.95 41.44 -10.17
C HIS A 106 5.93 42.29 -9.37
N TYR A 107 7.22 41.97 -9.48
CA TYR A 107 8.31 42.88 -9.11
C TYR A 107 8.50 43.92 -10.22
#